data_AF-A0A2Z6LQ88-F1
#
_entry.id   AF-A0A2Z6LQ88-F1
#
_cell.length_a   1.000
_cell.length_b   1.000
_cell.length_c   1.000
_cell.angle_alpha   90.00
_cell.angle_beta   90.00
_cell.angle_gamma   90.00
#
_symmetry.space_group_name_H-M   'P 1'
#
loop_
_entity.id
_entity.type
_entity.pdbx_description
1 polymer ?
#
loop_
_entity_poly.entity_id
_entity_poly.type
_entity_poly.pdbx_seq_one_letter_code
_entity_poly.pdbx_strand_id
1 'polypeptide(L)'
;MRNLSSLKKEFLRKWIKGLRKYNSQKKNMNLLERKKAIKLSADLAMASTKDKTTLWRKALFANTSTKIDDEHDISTTSSSQKKVIRKNSTNSYPLYRKRITGRRTILRRNRTKERVEASFIATRLVKKRTRRLKSLLPGGKFMDDACLVDETLDYIESLKAQVEVMRCLVTSSELFINPS
;
A
#
# COMPACT_ATOMS: atom_id res chain seq x y z
N MET A 1 0.81 1.08 17.89
CA MET A 1 0.80 2.21 16.93
C MET A 1 2.08 3.00 17.11
N ARG A 2 2.83 3.30 16.04
CA ARG A 2 4.07 4.09 16.16
C ARG A 2 3.73 5.53 16.50
N ASN A 3 4.62 6.22 17.21
CA ASN A 3 4.43 7.65 17.43
C ASN A 3 4.60 8.41 16.10
N LEU A 4 3.57 9.17 15.71
CA LEU A 4 3.57 9.94 14.47
C LEU A 4 4.69 10.99 14.41
N SER A 5 5.11 11.56 15.55
CA SER A 5 6.23 12.51 15.60
C SER A 5 7.56 11.84 15.23
N SER A 6 7.77 10.61 15.71
CA SER A 6 8.92 9.79 15.34
C SER A 6 8.90 9.44 13.85
N LEU A 7 7.75 9.04 13.32
CA LEU A 7 7.57 8.76 11.90
C LEU A 7 7.91 9.97 11.02
N LYS A 8 7.41 11.17 11.38
CA LYS A 8 7.72 12.44 10.70
C LYS A 8 9.23 12.72 10.70
N LYS A 9 9.89 12.57 11.86
CA LYS A 9 11.34 12.80 12.01
C LYS A 9 12.16 11.81 11.18
N GLU A 10 11.79 10.53 11.20
CA GLU A 10 12.47 9.52 10.39
C GLU A 10 12.27 9.75 8.89
N PHE A 11 11.05 10.11 8.49
CA PHE A 11 10.73 10.44 7.10
C PHE A 11 11.60 11.60 6.62
N LEU A 12 11.61 12.71 7.36
CA LEU A 12 12.41 13.89 7.02
C LEU A 12 13.90 13.54 6.92
N ARG A 13 14.45 12.79 7.89
CA ARG A 13 15.85 12.37 7.88
C ARG A 13 16.19 11.55 6.63
N LYS A 14 15.34 10.58 6.27
CA LYS A 14 15.56 9.73 5.09
C LYS A 14 15.36 10.51 3.79
N TRP A 15 14.41 11.43 3.76
CA TRP A 15 14.12 12.25 2.59
C TRP A 15 15.25 13.24 2.28
N ILE A 16 15.78 13.94 3.29
CA ILE A 16 16.97 14.80 3.14
C ILE A 16 18.15 13.99 2.60
N LYS A 17 18.37 12.77 3.10
CA LYS A 17 19.43 11.89 2.60
C LYS A 17 19.22 11.53 1.12
N GLY A 18 17.99 11.21 0.72
CA GLY A 18 17.63 10.92 -0.67
C GLY A 18 17.83 12.13 -1.59
N LEU A 19 17.39 13.32 -1.17
CA LEU A 19 17.54 14.56 -1.93
C LEU A 19 19.01 14.95 -2.13
N ARG A 20 19.84 14.81 -1.08
CA ARG A 20 21.29 15.05 -1.20
C ARG A 20 21.94 14.12 -2.22
N LYS A 21 21.57 12.83 -2.23
CA LYS A 21 22.08 11.86 -3.21
C LYS A 21 21.75 12.28 -4.65
N TYR A 22 20.50 12.65 -4.92
CA TYR A 22 20.09 13.12 -6.25
C TYR A 22 20.84 14.40 -6.67
N ASN A 23 21.00 15.36 -5.76
CA ASN A 23 21.72 16.61 -6.05
C ASN A 23 23.20 16.38 -6.36
N SER A 24 23.84 15.41 -5.70
CA SER A 24 25.22 15.01 -5.99
C SER A 24 25.37 14.27 -7.32
N GLN A 25 24.34 13.54 -7.77
CA GLN A 25 24.38 12.75 -9.00
C GLN A 25 24.18 13.59 -10.27
N LYS A 26 23.30 14.60 -10.25
CA LYS A 26 23.00 15.43 -11.43
C LYS A 26 22.79 16.89 -11.02
N LYS A 27 23.84 17.71 -11.18
CA LYS A 27 23.81 19.13 -10.80
C LYS A 27 22.91 19.98 -11.70
N ASN A 28 22.83 19.64 -12.99
CA ASN A 28 22.03 20.34 -13.99
C ASN A 28 20.81 19.49 -14.36
N MET A 29 19.73 19.60 -13.59
CA MET A 29 18.45 18.96 -13.88
C MET A 29 17.44 19.96 -14.42
N ASN A 30 16.68 19.55 -15.43
CA ASN A 30 15.51 20.33 -15.88
C ASN A 30 14.39 20.29 -14.83
N LEU A 31 13.40 21.18 -14.93
CA LEU A 31 12.32 21.28 -13.95
C LEU A 31 11.52 19.98 -13.80
N LEU A 32 11.29 19.26 -14.90
CA LEU A 32 10.55 18.00 -14.91
C LEU A 32 11.32 16.89 -14.18
N GLU A 33 12.63 16.79 -14.41
CA GLU A 33 13.54 15.88 -13.72
C GLU A 33 13.61 16.18 -12.23
N ARG A 34 13.73 17.47 -11.85
CA ARG A 34 13.70 17.88 -10.43
C ARG A 34 12.41 17.44 -9.77
N LYS A 35 11.25 17.66 -10.41
CA LYS A 35 9.95 17.21 -9.90
C LYS A 35 9.89 15.68 -9.75
N LYS A 36 10.39 14.93 -10.72
CA LYS A 36 10.47 13.46 -10.66
C LYS A 36 11.38 13.00 -9.52
N ALA A 37 12.57 13.58 -9.37
CA ALA A 37 13.53 13.25 -8.33
C ALA A 37 12.99 13.55 -6.91
N ILE A 38 12.32 14.69 -6.74
CA ILE A 38 11.64 15.03 -5.48
C ILE A 38 10.57 13.99 -5.14
N LYS A 39 9.74 13.60 -6.11
CA LYS A 39 8.71 12.57 -5.91
C LYS A 39 9.33 11.21 -5.57
N LEU A 40 10.30 10.75 -6.34
CA LEU A 40 10.96 9.45 -6.14
C LEU A 40 11.68 9.38 -4.79
N SER A 41 12.41 10.44 -4.42
CA SER A 41 13.08 10.51 -3.12
C SER A 41 12.08 10.49 -1.96
N ALA A 42 10.92 11.13 -2.11
CA ALA A 42 9.86 11.11 -1.09
C ALA A 42 9.22 9.71 -0.99
N ASP A 43 8.87 9.09 -2.12
CA ASP A 43 8.31 7.73 -2.17
C ASP A 43 9.29 6.72 -1.55
N LEU A 44 10.59 6.83 -1.87
CA LEU A 44 11.65 5.99 -1.32
C LEU A 44 11.85 6.22 0.20
N ALA A 45 11.81 7.47 0.64
CA ALA A 45 11.94 7.81 2.06
C ALA A 45 10.76 7.26 2.88
N MET A 46 9.54 7.46 2.40
CA MET A 46 8.31 6.94 3.00
C MET A 46 8.31 5.40 3.04
N ALA A 47 8.75 4.76 1.95
CA ALA A 47 8.91 3.31 1.92
C ALA A 47 10.01 2.82 2.87
N SER A 48 11.02 3.64 3.13
CA SER A 48 12.13 3.27 4.00
C SER A 48 11.82 3.48 5.49
N THR A 49 10.88 4.35 5.87
CA THR A 49 10.54 4.65 7.29
C THR A 49 9.86 3.51 8.03
N LYS A 50 9.12 2.65 7.34
CA LYS A 50 8.37 1.57 7.98
C LYS A 50 9.04 0.21 7.84
N ASP A 51 8.63 -0.70 8.71
CA ASP A 51 9.20 -2.06 8.80
C ASP A 51 8.98 -2.85 7.52
N LYS A 52 9.79 -3.90 7.35
CA LYS A 52 10.01 -4.55 6.06
C LYS A 52 8.79 -5.29 5.48
N THR A 53 7.70 -5.40 6.22
CA THR A 53 6.60 -6.33 5.96
C THR A 53 5.48 -5.78 5.08
N THR A 54 5.28 -4.46 5.01
CA THR A 54 4.10 -3.92 4.31
C THR A 54 4.21 -4.06 2.79
N LEU A 55 3.11 -4.48 2.17
CA LEU A 55 3.01 -4.75 0.74
C LEU A 55 3.04 -3.45 -0.09
N TRP A 56 2.40 -2.38 0.39
CA TRP A 56 2.40 -1.11 -0.35
C TRP A 56 3.81 -0.52 -0.47
N ARG A 57 4.63 -0.73 0.56
CA ARG A 57 6.03 -0.32 0.63
C ARG A 57 6.89 -1.03 -0.41
N LYS A 58 6.73 -2.35 -0.54
CA LYS A 58 7.41 -3.16 -1.58
C LYS A 58 7.03 -2.67 -2.99
N ALA A 59 5.77 -2.33 -3.19
CA ALA A 59 5.31 -1.79 -4.47
C ALA A 59 5.95 -0.42 -4.79
N LEU A 60 6.14 0.45 -3.78
CA LEU A 60 6.89 1.69 -3.98
C LEU A 60 8.35 1.44 -4.34
N PHE A 61 9.04 0.52 -3.67
CA PHE A 61 10.42 0.16 -4.03
C PHE A 61 10.54 -0.37 -5.46
N ALA A 62 9.61 -1.25 -5.87
CA ALA A 62 9.58 -1.75 -7.24
C ALA A 62 9.41 -0.62 -8.26
N ASN A 63 8.51 0.34 -7.97
CA ASN A 63 8.29 1.50 -8.83
C ASN A 63 9.47 2.49 -8.87
N THR A 64 10.30 2.53 -7.81
CA THR A 64 11.50 3.36 -7.79
C THR A 64 12.68 2.71 -8.49
N SER A 65 12.84 1.38 -8.39
CA SER A 65 13.92 0.65 -9.08
C SER A 65 13.78 0.78 -10.59
N THR A 66 12.59 0.47 -11.12
CA THR A 66 12.34 0.51 -12.57
C THR A 66 12.57 1.87 -13.20
N LYS A 67 12.36 2.96 -12.45
CA LYS A 67 12.57 4.34 -12.94
C LYS A 67 14.00 4.84 -12.79
N ILE A 68 14.83 4.17 -12.00
CA ILE A 68 16.26 4.47 -11.84
C ILE A 68 17.05 3.66 -12.87
N ASP A 69 16.65 2.41 -13.12
CA ASP A 69 17.29 1.51 -14.09
C ASP A 69 17.14 2.01 -15.55
N ASP A 70 16.10 2.81 -15.86
CA ASP A 70 15.95 3.47 -17.16
C ASP A 70 16.90 4.68 -17.37
N GLU A 71 17.57 5.19 -16.32
CA GLU A 71 18.37 6.42 -16.40
C GLU A 71 19.80 6.32 -15.86
N HIS A 72 20.19 5.38 -14.99
CA HIS A 72 21.61 5.12 -14.70
C HIS A 72 21.81 3.88 -13.81
N ASP A 73 22.70 3.00 -14.26
CA ASP A 73 23.22 1.80 -13.60
C ASP A 73 23.89 2.13 -12.25
N ILE A 74 23.18 1.93 -11.12
CA ILE A 74 23.80 1.81 -9.79
C ILE A 74 23.11 0.73 -8.97
N SER A 75 23.81 -0.38 -8.89
CA SER A 75 23.70 -1.42 -7.88
C SER A 75 23.83 -0.87 -6.45
N THR A 76 22.81 -1.06 -5.61
CA THR A 76 23.04 -1.39 -4.18
C THR A 76 21.82 -2.00 -3.49
N THR A 77 22.11 -3.09 -2.75
CA THR A 77 21.28 -3.79 -1.76
C THR A 77 20.28 -4.82 -2.31
N SER A 78 20.88 -5.91 -2.76
CA SER A 78 20.42 -7.29 -2.62
C SER A 78 19.37 -7.52 -1.49
N SER A 79 18.19 -7.98 -1.88
CA SER A 79 17.46 -8.95 -1.07
C SER A 79 16.75 -9.94 -1.99
N SER A 80 17.43 -11.06 -2.24
CA SER A 80 16.87 -12.26 -2.85
C SER A 80 15.60 -12.67 -2.12
N GLN A 81 14.43 -12.61 -2.78
CA GLN A 81 13.22 -13.26 -2.27
C GLN A 81 12.83 -14.40 -3.20
N LYS A 82 13.13 -15.60 -2.71
CA LYS A 82 12.73 -16.91 -3.24
C LYS A 82 11.23 -16.92 -3.53
N LYS A 83 10.86 -17.35 -4.75
CA LYS A 83 9.49 -17.71 -5.13
C LYS A 83 9.03 -18.89 -4.26
N VAL A 84 8.14 -18.65 -3.31
CA VAL A 84 7.45 -19.73 -2.58
C VAL A 84 6.23 -20.13 -3.38
N ILE A 85 6.37 -21.21 -4.15
CA ILE A 85 5.27 -21.94 -4.78
C ILE A 85 4.49 -22.64 -3.66
N ARG A 86 3.26 -22.23 -3.38
CA ARG A 86 2.35 -23.01 -2.52
C ARG A 86 1.65 -24.08 -3.37
N LYS A 87 1.96 -25.34 -3.07
CA LYS A 87 1.32 -26.53 -3.63
C LYS A 87 -0.14 -26.62 -3.16
N ASN A 88 -1.06 -26.88 -4.08
CA ASN A 88 -2.44 -27.23 -3.78
C ASN A 88 -2.48 -28.68 -3.26
N SER A 89 -3.03 -28.90 -2.08
CA SER A 89 -3.36 -30.24 -1.58
C SER A 89 -4.82 -30.53 -1.91
N THR A 90 -5.02 -31.31 -2.96
CA THR A 90 -6.24 -32.07 -3.22
C THR A 90 -6.27 -33.22 -2.23
N ASN A 91 -7.24 -33.23 -1.31
CA ASN A 91 -7.62 -34.44 -0.59
C ASN A 91 -9.12 -34.66 -0.75
N SER A 92 -9.42 -35.62 -1.60
CA SER A 92 -10.72 -36.23 -1.81
C SER A 92 -10.77 -37.51 -0.97
N TYR A 93 -11.76 -37.65 -0.09
CA TYR A 93 -12.26 -38.97 0.33
C TYR A 93 -13.76 -38.91 0.67
N PRO A 94 -14.48 -40.05 0.63
CA PRO A 94 -15.85 -40.12 0.12
C PRO A 94 -16.94 -40.31 1.18
N LEU A 95 -18.17 -40.02 0.72
CA LEU A 95 -19.50 -40.56 1.06
C LEU A 95 -19.74 -41.18 2.44
N TYR A 96 -20.66 -40.57 3.20
CA TYR A 96 -21.52 -41.31 4.14
C TYR A 96 -23.00 -40.91 3.97
N ARG A 97 -23.81 -41.90 3.59
CA ARG A 97 -25.25 -41.83 3.35
C ARG A 97 -25.99 -41.97 4.69
N LYS A 98 -26.86 -41.04 5.09
CA LYS A 98 -27.90 -41.31 6.10
C LYS A 98 -29.19 -40.50 5.86
N ARG A 99 -30.19 -41.28 5.44
CA ARG A 99 -31.63 -41.31 5.80
C ARG A 99 -32.45 -40.03 5.75
N ILE A 100 -33.42 -40.09 4.83
CA ILE A 100 -34.67 -39.35 4.78
C ILE A 100 -35.31 -39.29 6.17
N THR A 101 -35.54 -38.09 6.68
CA THR A 101 -36.41 -37.86 7.84
C THR A 101 -37.39 -36.74 7.52
N GLY A 102 -38.68 -37.08 7.58
CA GLY A 102 -39.76 -36.22 8.08
C GLY A 102 -40.05 -34.92 7.32
N ARG A 103 -41.07 -34.97 6.45
CA ARG A 103 -41.96 -33.83 6.22
C ARG A 103 -42.47 -33.32 7.57
N ARG A 104 -42.26 -32.02 7.87
CA ARG A 104 -43.25 -31.12 8.50
C ARG A 104 -42.75 -29.66 8.46
N THR A 105 -43.71 -28.76 8.23
CA THR A 105 -43.66 -27.29 8.28
C THR A 105 -42.89 -26.55 7.18
N ILE A 106 -43.52 -26.53 6.01
CA ILE A 106 -43.59 -25.34 5.15
C ILE A 106 -44.17 -24.21 6.01
N LEU A 107 -43.39 -23.15 6.28
CA LEU A 107 -43.78 -21.74 6.55
C LEU A 107 -42.60 -20.91 7.11
N ARG A 108 -41.40 -21.04 6.52
CA ARG A 108 -40.26 -20.12 6.76
C ARG A 108 -39.59 -19.63 5.46
N ARG A 109 -40.29 -19.72 4.33
CA ARG A 109 -39.68 -19.67 2.99
C ARG A 109 -39.47 -18.26 2.41
N ASN A 110 -40.00 -17.20 3.03
CA ASN A 110 -39.88 -15.85 2.47
C ASN A 110 -38.68 -15.05 3.02
N ARG A 111 -38.32 -15.21 4.30
CA ARG A 111 -37.18 -14.46 4.88
C ARG A 111 -35.81 -14.90 4.37
N THR A 112 -35.67 -16.15 3.91
CA THR A 112 -34.38 -16.67 3.42
C THR A 112 -34.06 -16.19 2.01
N LYS A 113 -35.06 -16.06 1.12
CA LYS A 113 -34.84 -15.53 -0.24
C LYS A 113 -34.41 -14.05 -0.20
N GLU A 114 -35.14 -13.24 0.56
CA GLU A 114 -34.82 -11.81 0.76
C GLU A 114 -33.44 -11.63 1.43
N ARG A 115 -33.10 -12.45 2.44
CA ARG A 115 -31.78 -12.40 3.10
C ARG A 115 -30.62 -12.84 2.18
N VAL A 116 -30.87 -13.78 1.26
CA VAL A 116 -29.88 -14.21 0.25
C VAL A 116 -29.69 -13.13 -0.82
N GLU A 117 -30.75 -12.44 -1.21
CA GLU A 117 -30.68 -11.31 -2.14
C GLU A 117 -29.97 -10.11 -1.51
N ALA A 118 -30.30 -9.76 -0.27
CA ALA A 118 -29.62 -8.72 0.48
C ALA A 118 -28.13 -9.03 0.70
N SER A 119 -27.78 -10.29 1.01
CA SER A 119 -26.37 -10.70 1.17
C SER A 119 -25.60 -10.66 -0.15
N PHE A 120 -26.25 -10.98 -1.28
CA PHE A 120 -25.66 -10.85 -2.60
C PHE A 120 -25.40 -9.38 -2.97
N ILE A 121 -26.37 -8.50 -2.71
CA ILE A 121 -26.22 -7.04 -2.92
C ILE A 121 -25.08 -6.51 -2.04
N ALA A 122 -25.06 -6.85 -0.75
CA ALA A 122 -24.00 -6.43 0.17
C ALA A 122 -22.63 -6.92 -0.31
N THR A 123 -22.51 -8.19 -0.71
CA THR A 123 -21.28 -8.76 -1.24
C THR A 123 -20.81 -8.04 -2.50
N ARG A 124 -21.73 -7.69 -3.42
CA ARG A 124 -21.41 -6.94 -4.65
C ARG A 124 -20.91 -5.53 -4.33
N LEU A 125 -21.53 -4.85 -3.36
CA LEU A 125 -21.10 -3.53 -2.90
C LEU A 125 -19.72 -3.58 -2.25
N VAL A 126 -19.47 -4.55 -1.36
CA VAL A 126 -18.16 -4.76 -0.75
C VAL A 126 -17.11 -5.03 -1.81
N LYS A 127 -17.34 -5.97 -2.74
CA LYS A 127 -16.41 -6.24 -3.86
C LYS A 127 -16.09 -4.98 -4.68
N LYS A 128 -17.09 -4.14 -4.97
CA LYS A 128 -16.88 -2.88 -5.69
C LYS A 128 -16.02 -1.89 -4.90
N ARG A 129 -16.27 -1.74 -3.59
CA ARG A 129 -15.49 -0.87 -2.71
C ARG A 129 -14.06 -1.39 -2.51
N THR A 130 -13.89 -2.69 -2.28
CA THR A 130 -12.59 -3.36 -2.19
C THR A 130 -11.76 -3.13 -3.45
N ARG A 131 -12.34 -3.29 -4.65
CA ARG A 131 -11.64 -3.00 -5.92
C ARG A 131 -11.17 -1.55 -6.01
N ARG A 132 -12.02 -0.59 -5.61
CA ARG A 132 -11.64 0.82 -5.58
C ARG A 132 -10.51 1.07 -4.58
N LEU A 133 -10.59 0.50 -3.39
CA LEU A 133 -9.54 0.65 -2.38
C LEU A 133 -8.20 0.07 -2.86
N LYS A 134 -8.21 -1.12 -3.49
CA LYS A 134 -7.04 -1.73 -4.12
C LYS A 134 -6.40 -0.85 -5.21
N SER A 135 -7.20 -0.04 -5.92
CA SER A 135 -6.67 0.88 -6.93
C SER A 135 -6.01 2.14 -6.35
N LEU A 136 -6.30 2.49 -5.10
CA LEU A 136 -5.74 3.65 -4.41
C LEU A 136 -4.41 3.35 -3.73
N LEU A 137 -4.17 2.09 -3.35
CA LEU A 137 -2.95 1.68 -2.70
C LEU A 137 -1.85 1.34 -3.72
N PRO A 138 -0.60 1.76 -3.47
CA PRO A 138 0.55 1.21 -4.18
C PRO A 138 0.54 -0.33 -4.08
N GLY A 139 0.51 -1.03 -5.22
CA GLY A 139 0.47 -2.49 -5.24
C GLY A 139 -0.84 -3.13 -4.78
N GLY A 140 -1.89 -2.35 -4.48
CA GLY A 140 -3.14 -2.85 -3.92
C GLY A 140 -3.86 -3.88 -4.79
N LYS A 141 -3.66 -3.84 -6.12
CA LYS A 141 -4.19 -4.84 -7.06
C LYS A 141 -3.76 -6.28 -6.72
N PHE A 142 -2.61 -6.44 -6.07
CA PHE A 142 -2.02 -7.74 -5.70
C PHE A 142 -2.17 -8.08 -4.21
N MET A 143 -2.91 -7.25 -3.45
CA MET A 143 -3.14 -7.49 -2.02
C MET A 143 -4.36 -8.39 -1.80
N ASP A 144 -4.29 -9.23 -0.77
CA ASP A 144 -5.43 -10.01 -0.29
C ASP A 144 -6.42 -9.13 0.48
N ASP A 145 -7.71 -9.50 0.44
CA ASP A 145 -8.77 -8.72 1.10
C ASP A 145 -8.58 -8.67 2.63
N ALA A 146 -7.96 -9.69 3.22
CA ALA A 146 -7.72 -9.78 4.66
C ALA A 146 -6.74 -8.72 5.19
N CYS A 147 -5.68 -8.39 4.44
CA CYS A 147 -4.67 -7.41 4.86
C CYS A 147 -4.95 -6.00 4.33
N LEU A 148 -5.95 -5.83 3.46
CA LEU A 148 -6.17 -4.60 2.72
C LEU A 148 -6.44 -3.40 3.64
N VAL A 149 -7.24 -3.60 4.70
CA VAL A 149 -7.58 -2.54 5.65
C VAL A 149 -6.35 -2.12 6.47
N ASP A 150 -5.58 -3.09 6.96
CA ASP A 150 -4.36 -2.81 7.75
C ASP A 150 -3.31 -2.06 6.91
N GLU A 151 -3.07 -2.52 5.68
CA GLU A 151 -2.18 -1.85 4.72
C GLU A 151 -2.70 -0.43 4.39
N THR A 152 -4.02 -0.23 4.32
CA THR A 152 -4.62 1.08 4.09
C THR A 152 -4.38 2.03 5.26
N LEU A 153 -4.64 1.59 6.48
CA LEU A 153 -4.44 2.39 7.68
C LEU A 153 -2.97 2.79 7.81
N ASP A 154 -2.07 1.84 7.56
CA ASP A 154 -0.64 2.05 7.58
C ASP A 154 -0.17 3.06 6.51
N TYR A 155 -0.74 2.99 5.30
CA TYR A 155 -0.45 3.93 4.23
C TYR A 155 -1.02 5.34 4.51
N ILE A 156 -2.23 5.45 5.05
CA ILE A 156 -2.83 6.73 5.44
C ILE A 156 -1.95 7.45 6.48
N GLU A 157 -1.45 6.72 7.48
CA GLU A 157 -0.55 7.29 8.49
C GLU A 157 0.75 7.82 7.85
N SER A 158 1.29 7.07 6.89
CA SER A 158 2.51 7.46 6.15
C SER A 158 2.28 8.71 5.30
N LEU A 159 1.14 8.79 4.60
CA LEU A 159 0.73 9.97 3.83
C LEU A 159 0.55 11.20 4.72
N LYS A 160 -0.08 11.04 5.90
CA LYS A 160 -0.22 12.13 6.87
C LYS A 160 1.14 12.67 7.33
N ALA A 161 2.08 11.78 7.62
CA ALA A 161 3.44 12.19 8.00
C ALA A 161 4.16 12.91 6.86
N GLN A 162 4.06 12.40 5.62
CA GLN A 162 4.64 13.02 4.44
C GLN A 162 4.09 14.42 4.21
N VAL A 163 2.75 14.58 4.16
CA VAL A 163 2.09 15.85 3.90
C VAL A 163 2.45 16.89 4.96
N GLU A 164 2.47 16.48 6.24
CA GLU A 164 2.85 17.40 7.31
C GLU A 164 4.28 17.92 7.13
N VAL A 165 5.24 17.01 6.90
CA VAL A 165 6.64 17.40 6.73
C VAL A 165 6.79 18.36 5.54
N MET A 166 6.07 18.09 4.44
CA MET A 166 6.07 18.99 3.28
C MET A 166 5.48 20.37 3.62
N ARG A 167 4.38 20.44 4.37
CA ARG A 167 3.79 21.70 4.82
C ARG A 167 4.73 22.50 5.72
N CYS A 168 5.39 21.83 6.67
CA CYS A 168 6.38 22.47 7.54
C CYS A 168 7.53 23.06 6.73
N LEU A 169 8.03 22.36 5.71
CA LEU A 169 9.10 22.89 4.85
C LEU A 169 8.65 24.13 4.07
N VAL A 170 7.44 24.10 3.50
CA VAL A 170 6.87 25.25 2.78
C VAL A 170 6.72 26.45 3.71
N THR A 171 6.07 26.25 4.86
CA THR A 171 5.85 27.30 5.86
C THR A 171 7.17 27.90 6.34
N SER A 172 8.16 27.05 6.69
CA SER A 172 9.48 27.53 7.09
C SER A 172 10.16 28.32 5.97
N SER A 173 10.07 27.86 4.72
CA SER A 173 10.68 28.58 3.59
C SER A 173 10.04 29.95 3.32
N GLU A 174 8.72 30.08 3.50
CA GLU A 174 8.02 31.36 3.37
C GLU A 174 8.46 32.36 4.44
N LEU A 175 8.67 31.90 5.67
CA LEU A 175 9.22 32.73 6.77
C LEU A 175 10.64 33.21 6.49
N PHE A 176 11.48 32.39 5.83
CA PHE A 176 12.83 32.79 5.44
C PHE A 176 12.86 33.79 4.27
N ILE A 177 11.87 33.73 3.37
CA ILE A 177 11.82 34.59 2.18
C ILE A 177 11.22 35.97 2.52
N ASN A 178 10.29 36.04 3.48
CA ASN A 178 9.65 37.27 3.94
C ASN A 178 9.96 37.54 5.42
N PRO A 179 11.19 37.97 5.77
CA PRO A 179 11.47 38.40 7.13
C PRO A 179 10.64 39.67 7.41
N SER A 180 9.81 39.61 8.45
CA SER A 180 9.06 40.77 8.95
C SER A 180 9.99 41.85 9.49
#